data_AF-A0AAU9KEJ8-F1
#
_entry.id   AF-A0AAU9KEJ8-F1
#
_cell.length_a   1.000
_cell.length_b   1.000
_cell.length_c   1.000
_cell.angle_alpha   90.00
_cell.angle_beta   90.00
_cell.angle_gamma   90.00
#
_symmetry.space_group_name_H-M   'P 1'
#
loop_
_entity.id
_entity.type
_entity.pdbx_description
1 polymer ?
#
loop_
_entity_poly.entity_id
_entity_poly.type
_entity_poly.pdbx_seq_one_letter_code
_entity_poly.pdbx_strand_id
1 'polypeptide(L)'
;MKEFCEDKITVFSGMYSLIFNYSEDLYSLRLPNIFFDEVPDLEESEPKKIIKKAKKGKTAYKKKITACPHKNKRHYARNMCNNCYHKSGRVKRAWACPHQDRQLYAKGVCQFCYLQCYHKSRSLQVVIKKEELKV
;
A
#
# COMPACT_ATOMS: atom_id res chain seq x y z
N MET A 1 12.78 0.00 25.08
CA MET A 1 11.64 -0.35 24.21
C MET A 1 11.61 0.66 23.09
N LYS A 2 11.57 0.24 21.81
CA LYS A 2 11.83 1.12 20.66
C LYS A 2 10.68 2.11 20.44
N GLU A 3 11.00 3.40 20.54
CA GLU A 3 10.18 4.54 20.12
C GLU A 3 9.87 4.39 18.62
N PHE A 4 8.63 4.04 18.29
CA PHE A 4 8.19 4.00 16.90
C PHE A 4 7.09 5.05 16.75
N CYS A 5 7.49 6.26 16.32
CA CYS A 5 6.62 7.34 15.83
C CYS A 5 5.84 8.07 16.93
N GLU A 6 6.53 8.74 17.87
CA GLU A 6 5.94 9.70 18.81
C GLU A 6 5.75 11.07 18.15
N ASP A 7 4.97 11.14 17.07
CA ASP A 7 4.57 12.44 16.51
C ASP A 7 3.08 12.65 16.79
N LYS A 8 2.79 13.62 17.66
CA LYS A 8 1.43 14.13 17.92
C LYS A 8 0.73 14.43 16.59
N ILE A 9 -0.45 13.86 16.43
CA ILE A 9 -1.31 13.95 15.25
C ILE A 9 -1.54 15.44 14.91
N THR A 10 -1.02 15.90 13.77
CA THR A 10 -1.29 17.24 13.25
C THR A 10 -2.65 17.27 12.55
N VAL A 11 -3.33 18.41 12.68
CA VAL A 11 -4.75 18.74 12.45
C VAL A 11 -5.30 18.47 11.03
N PHE A 12 -4.52 17.90 10.11
CA PHE A 12 -4.89 17.68 8.71
C PHE A 12 -5.60 16.33 8.44
N SER A 13 -6.53 15.95 9.31
CA SER A 13 -7.40 14.78 9.12
C SER A 13 -8.59 15.06 8.18
N GLY A 14 -8.80 16.30 7.74
CA GLY A 14 -10.03 16.75 7.08
C GLY A 14 -10.15 16.47 5.57
N MET A 15 -9.06 16.11 4.86
CA MET A 15 -9.08 16.13 3.39
C MET A 15 -9.36 14.76 2.72
N TYR A 16 -9.35 13.66 3.47
CA TYR A 16 -9.44 12.30 2.89
C TYR A 16 -10.82 11.65 2.90
N SER A 17 -11.86 12.33 3.42
CA SER A 17 -13.26 11.87 3.32
C SER A 17 -13.82 11.93 1.89
N LEU A 18 -13.20 12.68 0.97
CA LEU A 18 -13.63 12.76 -0.43
C LEU A 18 -13.20 11.56 -1.29
N ILE A 19 -12.18 10.79 -0.87
CA ILE A 19 -11.63 9.71 -1.70
C ILE A 19 -12.34 8.37 -1.45
N PHE A 20 -13.03 8.20 -0.31
CA PHE A 20 -13.67 6.94 0.06
C PHE A 20 -15.20 6.94 0.03
N ASN A 21 -15.83 8.05 -0.37
CA ASN A 21 -17.28 8.16 -0.62
C ASN A 21 -17.54 8.53 -2.09
N TYR A 22 -17.11 7.69 -3.02
CA TYR A 22 -17.65 7.73 -4.37
C TYR A 22 -18.38 6.41 -4.65
N SER A 23 -19.69 6.50 -4.48
CA SER A 23 -20.70 5.61 -5.07
C SER A 23 -20.63 5.67 -6.60
N GLU A 24 -21.04 4.58 -7.24
CA GLU A 24 -20.85 4.21 -8.65
C GLU A 24 -21.48 5.11 -9.76
N ASP A 25 -21.85 6.37 -9.52
CA ASP A 25 -22.76 7.10 -10.44
C ASP A 25 -22.17 8.34 -11.15
N LEU A 26 -20.89 8.34 -11.54
CA LEU A 26 -20.38 9.38 -12.46
C LEU A 26 -19.58 8.82 -13.65
N TYR A 27 -20.23 7.91 -14.38
CA TYR A 27 -19.90 7.61 -15.76
C TYR A 27 -20.50 8.67 -16.70
N SER A 28 -20.08 9.94 -16.63
CA SER A 28 -20.38 10.91 -17.71
C SER A 28 -19.59 12.23 -17.73
N LEU A 29 -18.46 12.35 -17.02
CA LEU A 29 -17.58 13.52 -17.18
C LEU A 29 -16.40 13.16 -18.07
N ARG A 30 -16.64 13.19 -19.38
CA ARG A 30 -15.62 13.17 -20.41
C ARG A 30 -14.81 14.46 -20.27
N LEU A 31 -13.63 14.38 -19.63
CA LEU A 31 -12.71 15.52 -19.57
C LEU A 31 -12.31 15.91 -21.00
N PRO A 32 -12.39 17.20 -21.37
CA PRO A 32 -12.03 17.66 -22.69
C PRO A 32 -10.53 17.45 -22.93
N ASN A 33 -10.24 17.03 -24.16
CA ASN A 33 -8.94 16.69 -24.68
C ASN A 33 -8.07 17.96 -24.75
N ILE A 34 -7.24 18.20 -23.74
CA ILE A 34 -6.28 19.31 -23.74
C ILE A 34 -4.96 18.76 -24.29
N PHE A 35 -4.78 19.01 -25.59
CA PHE A 35 -3.51 19.41 -26.22
C PHE A 35 -2.26 18.63 -25.76
N PHE A 36 -2.00 17.51 -26.44
CA PHE A 36 -0.70 16.83 -26.40
C PHE A 36 0.03 17.20 -27.69
N ASP A 37 0.65 18.38 -27.71
CA ASP A 37 1.53 18.76 -28.81
C ASP A 37 2.80 17.91 -28.75
N GLU A 38 3.09 17.33 -29.92
CA GLU A 38 4.29 16.62 -30.38
C GLU A 38 5.50 16.68 -29.43
N VAL A 39 5.69 15.61 -28.67
CA VAL A 39 6.95 15.31 -28.00
C VAL A 39 7.88 14.70 -29.05
N PRO A 40 9.05 15.31 -29.37
CA PRO A 40 9.99 14.76 -30.32
C PRO A 40 10.60 13.44 -29.80
N ASP A 41 10.65 12.45 -30.70
CA ASP A 41 11.19 11.10 -30.48
C ASP A 41 12.63 11.15 -29.97
N LEU A 42 12.78 11.04 -28.65
CA LEU A 42 14.04 10.72 -28.00
C LEU A 42 14.19 9.20 -28.00
N GLU A 43 15.12 8.71 -28.83
CA GLU A 43 15.48 7.31 -28.96
C GLU A 43 16.00 6.75 -27.63
N GLU A 44 15.10 6.12 -26.86
CA GLU A 44 15.46 5.42 -25.62
C GLU A 44 16.15 4.09 -25.95
N SER A 45 17.48 4.04 -25.82
CA SER A 45 18.21 2.77 -25.90
C SER A 45 17.82 1.85 -24.74
N GLU A 46 17.17 0.72 -25.06
CA GLU A 46 16.68 -0.21 -24.04
C GLU A 46 17.82 -0.93 -23.28
N PRO A 47 17.81 -0.93 -21.94
CA PRO A 47 18.78 -1.69 -21.16
C PRO A 47 18.47 -3.20 -21.22
N LYS A 48 19.38 -3.97 -21.84
CA LYS A 48 19.31 -5.44 -21.95
C LYS A 48 19.33 -6.10 -20.56
N LYS A 49 18.16 -6.52 -20.08
CA LYS A 49 18.02 -7.25 -18.80
C LYS A 49 18.61 -8.66 -18.93
N ILE A 50 19.66 -8.93 -18.15
CA ILE A 50 20.26 -10.27 -18.01
C ILE A 50 19.27 -11.17 -17.27
N ILE A 51 18.60 -12.06 -17.99
CA ILE A 51 17.66 -13.04 -17.42
C ILE A 51 18.47 -14.18 -16.80
N LYS A 52 18.69 -14.12 -15.48
CA LYS A 52 19.25 -15.25 -14.72
C LYS A 52 18.22 -16.39 -14.73
N LYS A 53 18.56 -17.52 -15.37
CA LYS A 53 17.71 -18.73 -15.42
C LYS A 53 17.56 -19.31 -14.01
N ALA A 54 16.39 -19.12 -13.40
CA ALA A 54 16.08 -19.68 -12.08
C ALA A 54 15.89 -21.20 -12.16
N LYS A 55 16.57 -21.94 -11.28
CA LYS A 55 16.37 -23.38 -11.10
C LYS A 55 14.93 -23.63 -10.65
N LYS A 56 14.17 -24.47 -11.38
CA LYS A 56 12.78 -24.84 -11.04
C LYS A 56 12.78 -25.68 -9.74
N GLY A 57 12.69 -25.00 -8.60
CA GLY A 57 12.41 -25.63 -7.31
C GLY A 57 11.00 -26.21 -7.29
N LYS A 58 10.80 -27.28 -6.50
CA LYS A 58 9.48 -27.90 -6.26
C LYS A 58 8.49 -26.81 -5.81
N THR A 59 7.37 -26.67 -6.51
CA THR A 59 6.37 -25.65 -6.21
C THR A 59 5.70 -25.97 -4.88
N ALA A 60 5.91 -25.11 -3.87
CA ALA A 60 5.26 -25.25 -2.58
C ALA A 60 3.73 -25.34 -2.74
N TYR A 61 3.11 -26.33 -2.12
CA TYR A 61 1.66 -26.54 -2.16
C TYR A 61 0.93 -25.28 -1.65
N LYS A 62 0.12 -24.67 -2.52
CA LYS A 62 -0.63 -23.45 -2.18
C LYS A 62 -1.89 -23.85 -1.40
N LYS A 63 -2.01 -23.34 -0.18
CA LYS A 63 -3.22 -23.50 0.64
C LYS A 63 -4.44 -22.91 -0.09
N LYS A 64 -5.59 -23.58 0.02
CA LYS A 64 -6.87 -23.12 -0.54
C LYS A 64 -7.57 -22.16 0.43
N ILE A 65 -8.35 -21.23 -0.12
CA ILE A 65 -9.23 -20.36 0.65
C ILE A 65 -10.55 -21.09 0.90
N THR A 66 -10.99 -21.12 2.16
CA THR A 66 -12.27 -21.73 2.55
C THR A 66 -13.18 -20.76 3.29
N ALA A 67 -12.61 -19.72 3.92
CA ALA A 67 -13.35 -18.80 4.81
C ALA A 67 -13.77 -17.49 4.11
N CYS A 68 -13.63 -17.37 2.79
CA CYS A 68 -14.15 -16.22 2.06
C CYS A 68 -14.77 -16.65 0.71
N PRO A 69 -15.69 -15.85 0.15
CA PRO A 69 -16.35 -16.19 -1.13
C PRO A 69 -15.36 -16.21 -2.31
N HIS A 70 -14.19 -15.57 -2.14
CA HIS A 70 -13.16 -15.48 -3.16
C HIS A 70 -12.26 -16.73 -3.21
N LYS A 71 -12.81 -17.89 -3.58
CA LYS A 71 -12.07 -19.16 -3.68
C LYS A 71 -10.94 -19.13 -4.71
N ASN A 72 -11.04 -18.26 -5.72
CA ASN A 72 -10.06 -18.13 -6.81
C ASN A 72 -8.83 -17.27 -6.45
N LYS A 73 -8.86 -16.54 -5.32
CA LYS A 73 -7.75 -15.67 -4.91
C LYS A 73 -6.67 -16.48 -4.19
N ARG A 74 -5.47 -15.89 -4.05
CA ARG A 74 -4.39 -16.50 -3.27
C ARG A 74 -4.72 -16.48 -1.77
N HIS A 75 -4.53 -17.61 -1.10
CA HIS A 75 -4.60 -17.69 0.36
C HIS A 75 -3.61 -16.71 0.99
N TYR A 76 -4.09 -15.94 1.96
CA TYR A 76 -3.26 -15.05 2.76
C TYR A 76 -3.11 -15.59 4.19
N ALA A 77 -4.15 -15.47 5.01
CA ALA A 77 -4.17 -15.94 6.40
C ALA A 77 -5.59 -16.33 6.81
N ARG A 78 -5.71 -17.19 7.84
CA ARG A 78 -7.00 -17.69 8.37
C ARG A 78 -7.96 -18.19 7.29
N ASN A 79 -7.43 -18.86 6.26
CA ASN A 79 -8.19 -19.34 5.11
C ASN A 79 -8.94 -18.26 4.32
N MET A 80 -8.49 -17.00 4.39
CA MET A 80 -9.04 -15.85 3.68
C MET A 80 -8.04 -15.31 2.64
N CYS A 81 -8.56 -14.62 1.63
CA CYS A 81 -7.74 -13.76 0.77
C CYS A 81 -7.28 -12.51 1.53
N ASN A 82 -6.30 -11.79 0.96
CA ASN A 82 -5.73 -10.59 1.56
C ASN A 82 -6.81 -9.55 1.96
N ASN A 83 -7.67 -9.17 1.02
CA ASN A 83 -8.70 -8.14 1.24
C ASN A 83 -9.69 -8.54 2.35
N CYS A 84 -10.17 -9.78 2.34
CA CYS A 84 -11.09 -10.27 3.36
C CYS A 84 -10.42 -10.33 4.73
N TYR A 85 -9.17 -10.80 4.79
CA TYR A 85 -8.42 -10.84 6.03
C TYR A 85 -8.24 -9.44 6.63
N HIS A 86 -7.97 -8.43 5.81
CA HIS A 86 -7.85 -7.06 6.27
C HIS A 86 -9.18 -6.43 6.73
N LYS A 87 -10.29 -6.79 6.08
CA LYS A 87 -11.62 -6.25 6.40
C LYS A 87 -12.22 -6.86 7.67
N SER A 88 -12.15 -8.17 7.83
CA SER A 88 -12.83 -8.89 8.93
C SER A 88 -11.98 -9.94 9.64
N GLY A 89 -10.82 -10.30 9.09
CA GLY A 89 -9.96 -11.34 9.66
C GLY A 89 -9.16 -10.91 10.90
N ARG A 90 -9.06 -9.59 11.15
CA ARG A 90 -8.37 -9.03 12.32
C ARG A 90 -9.31 -8.88 13.49
N VAL A 91 -8.88 -9.35 14.65
CA VAL A 91 -9.69 -9.32 15.88
C VAL A 91 -9.03 -8.44 16.95
N LYS A 92 -7.69 -8.37 16.96
CA LYS A 92 -6.95 -7.61 17.96
C LYS A 92 -7.09 -6.11 17.72
N ARG A 93 -7.20 -5.34 18.80
CA ARG A 93 -7.24 -3.87 18.79
C ARG A 93 -5.82 -3.31 18.82
N ALA A 94 -5.63 -2.14 18.20
CA ALA A 94 -4.38 -1.41 18.30
C ALA A 94 -4.20 -0.89 19.74
N TRP A 95 -2.98 -0.95 20.25
CA TRP A 95 -2.65 -0.56 21.63
C TRP A 95 -1.53 0.48 21.69
N ALA A 96 -0.74 0.62 20.63
CA ALA A 96 0.37 1.57 20.54
C ALA A 96 -0.01 2.89 19.86
N CYS A 97 -1.29 3.10 19.54
CA CYS A 97 -1.79 4.35 18.99
C CYS A 97 -3.00 4.84 19.81
N PRO A 98 -3.31 6.14 19.82
CA PRO A 98 -4.44 6.69 20.60
C PRO A 98 -5.82 6.13 20.18
N HIS A 99 -5.90 5.52 18.99
CA HIS A 99 -7.11 4.91 18.48
C HIS A 99 -7.39 3.56 19.17
N GLN A 100 -8.19 3.59 20.24
CA GLN A 100 -8.61 2.38 20.95
C GLN A 100 -9.66 1.58 20.17
N ASP A 101 -10.44 2.22 19.30
CA ASP A 101 -11.51 1.66 18.46
C ASP A 101 -10.99 0.87 17.26
N ARG A 102 -9.76 1.14 16.81
CA ARG A 102 -9.24 0.59 15.55
C ARG A 102 -8.54 -0.76 15.73
N GLN A 103 -8.63 -1.58 14.69
CA GLN A 103 -7.96 -2.88 14.64
C GLN A 103 -6.44 -2.74 14.47
N LEU A 104 -5.71 -3.68 15.06
CA LEU A 104 -4.26 -3.81 14.95
C LEU A 104 -3.86 -4.16 13.52
N TYR A 105 -2.99 -3.35 12.93
CA TYR A 105 -2.39 -3.64 11.63
C TYR A 105 -1.01 -4.31 11.78
N ALA A 106 -0.04 -3.57 12.30
CA ALA A 106 1.33 -4.03 12.55
C ALA A 106 1.98 -3.13 13.62
N LYS A 107 3.03 -3.61 14.28
CA LYS A 107 3.79 -2.85 15.30
C LYS A 107 2.93 -2.21 16.41
N GLY A 108 1.83 -2.85 16.79
CA GLY A 108 0.93 -2.34 17.83
C GLY A 108 -0.03 -1.23 17.38
N VAL A 109 0.09 -0.70 16.15
CA VAL A 109 -0.69 0.45 15.67
C VAL A 109 -1.78 0.05 14.66
N CYS A 110 -2.74 0.94 14.42
CA CYS A 110 -3.77 0.78 13.39
C CYS A 110 -3.20 1.00 11.98
N GLN A 111 -3.97 0.61 10.95
CA GLN A 111 -3.54 0.69 9.54
C GLN A 111 -3.19 2.11 9.10
N PHE A 112 -3.99 3.10 9.53
CA PHE A 112 -3.77 4.50 9.19
C PHE A 112 -2.43 5.02 9.76
N CYS A 113 -2.22 4.85 11.07
CA CYS A 113 -0.99 5.26 11.73
C CYS A 113 0.24 4.54 11.14
N TYR A 114 0.09 3.25 10.84
CA TYR A 114 1.15 2.49 10.20
C TYR A 114 1.56 3.11 8.85
N LEU A 115 0.59 3.40 7.98
CA LEU A 115 0.86 3.97 6.67
C LEU A 115 1.47 5.37 6.77
N GLN A 116 0.98 6.20 7.68
CA GLN A 116 1.52 7.55 7.89
C GLN A 116 3.00 7.51 8.27
N CYS A 117 3.37 6.67 9.25
CA CYS A 117 4.78 6.51 9.64
C CYS A 117 5.61 5.85 8.53
N TYR A 118 5.04 4.90 7.78
CA TYR A 118 5.71 4.28 6.63
C TYR A 118 6.04 5.31 5.54
N HIS A 119 5.08 6.13 5.13
CA HIS A 119 5.29 7.16 4.11
C HIS A 119 6.28 8.24 4.58
N LYS A 120 6.17 8.71 5.84
CA LYS A 120 7.16 9.63 6.43
C LYS A 120 8.58 9.07 6.36
N SER A 121 8.78 7.84 6.84
CA SER A 121 10.11 7.20 6.86
C SER A 121 10.68 7.01 5.45
N ARG A 122 9.83 6.66 4.48
CA ARG A 122 10.24 6.51 3.09
C ARG A 122 10.64 7.84 2.46
N SER A 123 9.90 8.92 2.71
CA SER A 123 10.25 10.24 2.17
C SER A 123 11.59 10.74 2.72
N LEU A 124 11.85 10.57 4.03
CA LEU A 124 13.15 10.91 4.63
C LEU A 124 14.31 10.13 4.01
N GLN A 125 14.13 8.82 3.77
CA GLN A 125 15.17 8.01 3.11
C GLN A 125 15.48 8.47 1.68
N VAL A 126 14.48 8.98 0.95
CA VAL A 126 14.69 9.51 -0.40
C VAL A 126 15.48 10.82 -0.35
N VAL A 127 15.20 11.69 0.63
CA VAL A 127 15.95 12.94 0.83
C VAL A 127 17.41 12.65 1.15
N ILE A 128 17.67 11.78 2.14
CA ILE A 128 19.05 11.42 2.56
C ILE A 128 19.84 10.87 1.37
N LYS A 129 19.27 9.92 0.61
CA LYS A 129 19.96 9.36 -0.57
C LYS A 129 20.22 10.40 -1.66
N LYS A 130 19.33 11.39 -1.82
CA LYS A 130 19.50 12.46 -2.80
C LYS A 130 20.61 13.44 -2.38
N GLU A 131 20.78 13.66 -1.08
CA GLU A 131 21.88 14.46 -0.55
C GLU A 131 23.22 13.71 -0.68
N GLU A 132 23.25 12.41 -0.40
CA GLU A 132 24.44 11.56 -0.58
C GLU A 132 24.90 11.44 -2.04
N LEU A 133 23.99 11.54 -3.02
CA LEU A 133 24.30 11.49 -4.47
C LEU A 133 24.71 12.84 -5.07
N LYS A 134 24.62 13.94 -4.31
CA LYS A 134 25.00 15.29 -4.74
C LYS A 134 26.41 15.70 -4.30
N VAL A 135 27.09 14.84 -3.55
CA VAL A 135 28.49 14.97 -3.14
C VAL A 135 29.35 14.16 -4.09
#